data_AF-A0A7S4UAJ1-F1
#
_entry.id   AF-A0A7S4UAJ1-F1
#
_cell.length_a   1.000
_cell.length_b   1.000
_cell.length_c   1.000
_cell.angle_alpha   90.00
_cell.angle_beta   90.00
_cell.angle_gamma   90.00
#
_symmetry.space_group_name_H-M   'P 1'
#
loop_
_entity.id
_entity.type
_entity.pdbx_description
1 polymer ?
#
loop_
_entity_poly.entity_id
_entity_poly.type
_entity_poly.pdbx_seq_one_letter_code
_entity_poly.pdbx_strand_id
1 'polypeptide(L)'
;GIPVLLIMAELSYRNLLEAFAELEHTIVPLEESSSGDAVHFQSADVHASVSDPDFGVGLVNALQLKRNTEYCQWEESRVTRTDSENRTYTEYHYTKTWRSHRIFSGAFDQPAAHHNPQRDPLPSKVFPAASAEAGVGSAGKVELSQKLVARLRARWRSVDWTLGALPKQYWWWPFEDKTRYEAITDLAGVEKSYAAKGHLFTYVGQGGYFFSPYHSSVSSSLFKYFGQYVTSEFGTPCRTRRKSVPLAVFPTRRISRPASRAPTGLASTTRRRTTSSACSTLGGTPRST
;
A
#
# COMPACT_ATOMS: atom_id res chain seq x y z
N GLY A 1 -28.28 -24.82 -2.48
CA GLY A 1 -27.03 -24.13 -2.11
C GLY A 1 -27.28 -22.92 -1.22
N ILE A 2 -27.98 -21.91 -1.74
CA ILE A 2 -28.19 -20.59 -1.09
C ILE A 2 -28.99 -20.62 0.23
N PRO A 3 -30.09 -21.39 0.39
CA PRO A 3 -30.88 -21.35 1.64
C PRO A 3 -30.17 -22.01 2.83
N VAL A 4 -29.33 -23.02 2.60
CA VAL A 4 -28.54 -23.66 3.66
C VAL A 4 -27.48 -22.70 4.21
N LEU A 5 -26.84 -21.91 3.34
CA LEU A 5 -25.85 -20.91 3.77
C LEU A 5 -26.48 -19.79 4.60
N LEU A 6 -27.70 -19.35 4.26
CA LEU A 6 -28.42 -18.34 5.04
C LEU A 6 -28.81 -18.86 6.43
N ILE A 7 -29.33 -20.10 6.50
CA ILE A 7 -29.68 -20.73 7.79
C ILE A 7 -28.44 -20.92 8.67
N MET A 8 -27.31 -21.36 8.09
CA MET A 8 -26.06 -21.53 8.82
C MET A 8 -25.48 -20.19 9.29
N ALA A 9 -25.58 -19.12 8.49
CA ALA A 9 -25.16 -17.78 8.89
C ALA A 9 -26.01 -17.25 10.05
N GLU A 10 -27.33 -17.47 10.01
CA GLU A 10 -28.23 -17.00 11.06
C GLU A 10 -28.08 -17.79 12.36
N LEU A 11 -27.90 -19.11 12.28
CA LEU A 11 -27.55 -19.95 13.43
C LEU A 11 -26.19 -19.53 14.03
N SER A 12 -25.19 -19.29 13.18
CA SER A 12 -23.89 -18.79 13.63
C SER A 12 -24.00 -17.43 14.31
N TYR A 13 -24.86 -16.53 13.83
CA TYR A 13 -25.06 -15.22 14.43
C TYR A 13 -25.77 -15.33 15.79
N ARG A 14 -26.79 -16.18 15.92
CA ARG A 14 -27.49 -16.43 17.18
C ARG A 14 -26.57 -17.03 18.24
N ASN A 15 -25.78 -18.05 17.88
CA ASN A 15 -24.81 -18.66 18.80
C ASN A 15 -23.77 -17.63 19.28
N LEU A 16 -23.38 -16.70 18.41
CA LEU A 16 -22.41 -15.66 18.73
C LEU A 16 -23.02 -14.60 19.67
N LEU A 17 -24.29 -14.24 19.48
CA LEU A 17 -25.03 -13.38 20.40
C LEU A 17 -25.24 -14.02 21.78
N GLU A 18 -25.63 -15.30 21.83
CA GLU A 18 -25.78 -16.04 23.08
C GLU A 18 -24.46 -16.14 23.84
N ALA A 19 -23.37 -16.44 23.14
CA ALA A 19 -22.02 -16.45 23.73
C ALA A 19 -21.61 -15.08 24.28
N PHE A 20 -21.97 -13.98 23.61
CA PHE A 20 -21.71 -12.63 24.13
C PHE A 20 -22.59 -12.29 25.33
N ALA A 21 -23.87 -12.68 25.33
CA ALA A 21 -24.77 -12.46 26.47
C ALA A 21 -24.31 -13.23 27.72
N GLU A 22 -23.77 -14.43 27.53
CA GLU A 22 -23.15 -15.21 28.62
C GLU A 22 -21.84 -14.58 29.09
N LEU A 23 -21.11 -13.85 28.25
CA LEU A 23 -19.89 -13.16 28.68
C LEU A 23 -20.14 -11.77 29.25
N GLU A 24 -21.27 -11.13 28.93
CA GLU A 24 -21.55 -9.73 29.28
C GLU A 24 -21.49 -9.48 30.80
N HIS A 25 -21.99 -10.43 31.60
CA HIS A 25 -21.94 -10.34 33.06
C HIS A 25 -20.54 -10.57 33.67
N THR A 26 -19.59 -11.09 32.88
CA THR A 26 -18.18 -11.26 33.27
C THR A 26 -17.30 -10.08 32.90
N ILE A 27 -17.81 -9.17 32.05
CA ILE A 27 -17.10 -7.96 31.65
C ILE A 27 -17.25 -6.93 32.77
N VAL A 28 -16.15 -6.68 33.48
CA VAL A 28 -16.07 -5.62 34.49
C VAL A 28 -15.41 -4.37 33.91
N PRO A 29 -15.76 -3.15 34.40
CA PRO A 29 -15.03 -1.93 34.08
C PRO A 29 -13.53 -2.07 34.40
N LEU A 30 -12.68 -1.39 33.64
CA LEU A 30 -11.21 -1.46 33.81
C LEU A 30 -10.77 -1.14 35.24
N GLU A 31 -11.43 -0.18 35.89
CA GLU A 31 -11.17 0.24 37.27
C GLU A 31 -11.37 -0.88 38.30
N GLU A 32 -12.17 -1.88 37.97
CA GLU A 32 -12.48 -3.05 38.81
C GLU A 32 -11.65 -4.29 38.44
N SER A 33 -10.78 -4.18 37.42
CA SER A 33 -9.94 -5.29 36.97
C SER A 33 -8.72 -5.50 37.88
N SER A 34 -8.28 -6.75 37.99
CA SER A 34 -7.10 -7.13 38.77
C SER A 34 -5.89 -7.41 37.88
N SER A 35 -4.69 -7.40 38.47
CA SER A 35 -3.47 -7.69 37.72
C SER A 35 -3.45 -9.13 37.22
N GLY A 36 -3.42 -9.33 35.89
CA GLY A 36 -3.42 -10.64 35.24
C GLY A 36 -4.68 -10.94 34.43
N ASP A 37 -5.72 -10.12 34.57
CA ASP A 37 -6.97 -10.28 33.83
C ASP A 37 -6.83 -9.88 32.35
N ALA A 38 -7.65 -10.51 31.50
CA ALA A 38 -7.69 -10.18 30.09
C ALA A 38 -8.51 -8.91 29.87
N VAL A 39 -7.85 -7.83 29.44
CA VAL A 39 -8.50 -6.55 29.16
C VAL A 39 -8.81 -6.43 27.67
N HIS A 40 -10.07 -6.10 27.35
CA HIS A 40 -10.46 -5.61 26.03
C HIS A 40 -10.64 -4.08 26.11
N PHE A 41 -9.95 -3.35 25.24
CA PHE A 41 -10.16 -1.91 25.10
C PHE A 41 -10.13 -1.50 23.63
N GLN A 42 -10.82 -0.41 23.32
CA GLN A 42 -10.77 0.24 22.02
C GLN A 42 -10.26 1.66 22.22
N SER A 43 -9.33 2.07 21.37
CA SER A 43 -8.78 3.42 21.39
C SER A 43 -8.64 3.98 19.99
N ALA A 44 -9.04 5.23 19.81
CA ALA A 44 -8.71 6.03 18.63
C ALA A 44 -7.41 6.84 18.81
N ASP A 45 -6.92 6.95 20.05
CA ASP A 45 -5.77 7.78 20.43
C ASP A 45 -4.61 6.90 20.88
N VAL A 46 -3.73 6.57 19.93
CA VAL A 46 -2.58 5.70 20.18
C VAL A 46 -1.30 6.46 19.86
N HIS A 47 -0.49 6.70 20.90
CA HIS A 47 0.79 7.38 20.84
C HIS A 47 1.91 6.35 20.89
N ALA A 48 2.69 6.27 19.81
CA ALA A 48 3.82 5.36 19.70
C ALA A 48 4.78 5.88 18.64
N SER A 49 6.08 5.68 18.81
CA SER A 49 7.07 6.03 17.80
C SER A 49 7.88 4.82 17.38
N VAL A 50 8.13 4.71 16.07
CA VAL A 50 8.94 3.65 15.46
C VAL A 50 9.95 4.25 14.52
N SER A 51 11.10 3.58 14.38
CA SER A 51 12.14 4.01 13.46
C SER A 51 12.81 2.83 12.79
N ASP A 52 13.17 3.00 11.52
CA ASP A 52 14.15 2.18 10.83
C ASP A 52 15.49 2.94 10.83
N PRO A 53 16.41 2.61 11.75
CA PRO A 53 17.68 3.32 11.89
C PRO A 53 18.60 3.12 10.69
N ASP A 54 18.46 2.03 9.92
CA ASP A 54 19.29 1.79 8.74
C ASP A 54 19.00 2.83 7.65
N PHE A 55 17.73 3.22 7.52
CA PHE A 55 17.26 4.26 6.59
C PHE A 55 17.18 5.66 7.21
N GLY A 56 17.31 5.79 8.54
CA GLY A 56 17.11 7.06 9.22
C GLY A 56 15.67 7.57 9.13
N VAL A 57 14.70 6.65 9.02
CA VAL A 57 13.27 6.96 8.92
C VAL A 57 12.62 6.79 10.28
N GLY A 58 11.79 7.75 10.68
CA GLY A 58 10.99 7.70 11.91
C GLY A 58 9.52 8.01 11.61
N LEU A 59 8.61 7.34 12.33
CA LEU A 59 7.18 7.60 12.26
C LEU A 59 6.63 7.74 13.67
N VAL A 60 5.88 8.83 13.89
CA VAL A 60 5.05 9.03 15.07
C VAL A 60 3.69 8.34 14.88
N ASN A 61 2.98 8.07 15.96
CA ASN A 61 1.69 7.39 15.99
C ASN A 61 1.66 6.10 15.13
N ALA A 62 2.72 5.31 15.25
CA ALA A 62 2.83 4.00 14.62
C ALA A 62 3.35 2.98 15.63
N LEU A 63 2.63 1.86 15.70
CA LEU A 63 2.99 0.73 16.58
C LEU A 63 4.10 -0.13 16.00
N GLN A 64 4.14 -0.29 14.67
CA GLN A 64 5.11 -1.11 13.98
C GLN A 64 5.48 -0.47 12.63
N LEU A 65 6.74 -0.58 12.26
CA LEU A 65 7.24 -0.26 10.92
C LEU A 65 7.80 -1.54 10.28
N LYS A 66 7.42 -1.82 9.04
CA LYS A 66 7.93 -2.98 8.30
C LYS A 66 8.66 -2.53 7.05
N ARG A 67 9.95 -2.88 6.99
CA ARG A 67 10.74 -2.84 5.77
C ARG A 67 10.47 -4.10 4.96
N ASN A 68 9.97 -3.93 3.73
CA ASN A 68 9.82 -5.01 2.75
C ASN A 68 10.88 -4.84 1.66
N THR A 69 11.86 -5.74 1.64
CA THR A 69 12.96 -5.74 0.67
C THR A 69 12.61 -6.61 -0.51
N GLU A 70 12.84 -6.11 -1.73
CA GLU A 70 12.73 -6.87 -2.97
C GLU A 70 14.02 -6.74 -3.80
N TYR A 71 14.29 -7.77 -4.59
CA TYR A 71 15.44 -7.87 -5.49
C TYR A 71 14.94 -7.94 -6.91
N CYS A 72 15.42 -7.03 -7.77
CA CYS A 72 15.30 -7.19 -9.21
C CYS A 72 16.41 -8.13 -9.67
N GLN A 73 16.05 -9.34 -10.06
CA GLN A 73 17.00 -10.39 -10.39
C GLN A 73 16.43 -11.32 -11.47
N TRP A 74 17.30 -12.07 -12.12
CA TRP A 74 16.93 -13.12 -13.05
C TRP A 74 16.23 -14.27 -12.32
N GLU A 75 15.18 -14.79 -12.95
CA GLU A 75 14.51 -16.02 -12.59
C GLU A 75 14.52 -16.94 -13.81
N GLU A 76 14.95 -18.18 -13.60
CA GLU A 76 14.90 -19.25 -14.59
C GLU A 76 13.58 -20.02 -14.45
N SER A 77 12.88 -20.21 -15.55
CA SER A 77 11.80 -21.18 -15.67
C SER A 77 12.17 -22.22 -16.72
N ARG A 78 11.71 -23.46 -16.53
CA ARG A 78 12.01 -24.57 -17.44
C ARG A 78 10.75 -25.27 -17.89
N VAL A 79 10.72 -25.68 -19.14
CA VAL A 79 9.62 -26.45 -19.73
C VAL A 79 10.21 -27.68 -20.41
N THR A 80 9.83 -28.86 -19.94
CA THR A 80 10.20 -30.12 -20.58
C THR A 80 9.16 -30.45 -21.64
N ARG A 81 9.62 -30.72 -22.86
CA ARG A 81 8.77 -31.09 -23.99
C ARG A 81 9.26 -32.41 -24.59
N THR A 82 8.31 -33.18 -25.11
CA THR A 82 8.59 -34.37 -25.90
C THR A 82 8.03 -34.16 -27.29
N ASP A 83 8.85 -34.36 -28.33
CA ASP A 83 8.41 -34.23 -29.72
C ASP A 83 7.68 -35.48 -30.22
N SER A 84 7.19 -35.42 -31.46
CA SER A 84 6.55 -36.56 -32.14
C SER A 84 7.47 -37.75 -32.37
N GLU A 85 8.80 -37.57 -32.25
CA GLU A 85 9.82 -38.61 -32.40
C GLU A 85 10.25 -39.20 -31.04
N ASN A 86 9.50 -38.89 -29.96
CA ASN A 86 9.75 -39.34 -28.59
C ASN A 86 11.10 -38.86 -28.01
N ARG A 87 11.64 -37.74 -28.50
CA ARG A 87 12.82 -37.08 -27.93
C ARG A 87 12.37 -36.07 -26.89
N THR A 88 12.94 -36.17 -25.70
CA THR A 88 12.69 -35.21 -24.61
C THR A 88 13.78 -34.15 -24.57
N TYR A 89 13.37 -32.88 -24.59
CA TYR A 89 14.26 -31.74 -24.42
C TYR A 89 13.69 -30.77 -23.39
N THR A 90 14.57 -29.98 -22.77
CA THR A 90 14.19 -28.97 -21.78
C THR A 90 14.52 -27.59 -22.33
N GLU A 91 13.50 -26.75 -22.43
CA GLU A 91 13.66 -25.33 -22.76
C GLU A 91 13.82 -24.54 -21.46
N TYR A 92 14.79 -23.61 -21.44
CA TYR A 92 15.00 -22.68 -20.34
C TYR A 92 14.61 -21.27 -20.77
N HIS A 93 13.91 -20.55 -19.90
CA HIS A 93 13.54 -19.16 -20.09
C HIS A 93 14.03 -18.32 -18.92
N TYR A 94 14.53 -17.13 -19.22
CA TYR A 94 15.06 -16.22 -18.22
C TYR A 94 14.26 -14.92 -18.23
N THR A 95 13.81 -14.48 -17.06
CA THR A 95 13.08 -13.22 -16.93
C THR A 95 13.55 -12.47 -15.70
N LYS A 96 13.78 -11.15 -15.84
CA LYS A 96 14.03 -10.28 -14.70
C LYS A 96 12.73 -9.96 -13.97
N THR A 97 12.70 -10.21 -12.67
CA THR A 97 11.50 -10.04 -11.85
C THR A 97 11.86 -9.57 -10.44
N TRP A 98 10.88 -8.94 -9.78
CA TRP A 98 10.98 -8.54 -8.38
C TRP A 98 10.61 -9.73 -7.49
N ARG A 99 11.52 -10.10 -6.58
CA ARG A 99 11.28 -11.16 -5.58
C ARG A 99 11.67 -10.68 -4.19
N SER A 100 10.95 -11.14 -3.17
CA SER A 100 11.23 -10.83 -1.76
C SER A 100 12.40 -11.61 -1.16
N HIS A 101 13.00 -12.52 -1.93
CA HIS A 101 14.12 -13.37 -1.54
C HIS A 101 15.16 -13.39 -2.66
N ARG A 102 16.39 -13.75 -2.34
CA ARG A 102 17.48 -13.90 -3.32
C ARG A 102 17.32 -15.21 -4.09
N ILE A 103 17.59 -15.18 -5.39
CA ILE A 103 17.67 -16.37 -6.24
C ILE A 103 19.15 -16.66 -6.52
N PHE A 104 19.59 -17.87 -6.15
CA PHE A 104 20.94 -18.32 -6.45
C PHE A 104 21.03 -18.68 -7.94
N SER A 105 21.64 -17.80 -8.73
CA SER A 105 21.81 -18.01 -10.18
C SER A 105 22.90 -19.01 -10.54
N GLY A 106 23.69 -19.50 -9.57
CA GLY A 106 24.76 -20.46 -9.85
C GLY A 106 24.25 -21.85 -10.24
N ALA A 107 22.96 -22.12 -10.02
CA ALA A 107 22.29 -23.35 -10.43
C ALA A 107 21.50 -23.19 -11.75
N PHE A 108 21.58 -22.04 -12.41
CA PHE A 108 20.97 -21.85 -13.72
C PHE A 108 21.70 -22.65 -14.79
N ASP A 109 21.02 -22.98 -15.89
CA ASP A 109 21.60 -23.59 -17.08
C ASP A 109 22.63 -22.64 -17.74
N GLN A 110 22.35 -21.33 -17.74
CA GLN A 110 23.25 -20.28 -18.24
C GLN A 110 23.63 -19.25 -17.16
N PRO A 111 24.42 -19.63 -16.13
CA PRO A 111 24.69 -18.81 -14.97
C PRO A 111 25.58 -17.60 -15.29
N ALA A 112 26.45 -17.70 -16.31
CA ALA A 112 27.34 -16.63 -16.74
C ALA A 112 26.59 -15.46 -17.39
N ALA A 113 25.56 -15.74 -18.19
CA ALA A 113 24.73 -14.73 -18.83
C ALA A 113 23.66 -14.15 -17.88
N HIS A 114 23.23 -14.94 -16.89
CA HIS A 114 22.10 -14.61 -15.99
C HIS A 114 22.53 -14.48 -14.53
N HIS A 115 23.65 -13.79 -14.28
CA HIS A 115 24.18 -13.64 -12.94
C HIS A 115 23.31 -12.75 -12.04
N ASN A 116 22.94 -13.28 -10.87
CA ASN A 116 22.27 -12.55 -9.79
C ASN A 116 23.26 -12.17 -8.68
N PRO A 117 23.32 -10.88 -8.30
CA PRO A 117 24.12 -10.44 -7.17
C PRO A 117 23.74 -11.17 -5.88
N GLN A 118 24.73 -11.67 -5.14
CA GLN A 118 24.50 -12.37 -3.86
C GLN A 118 24.42 -11.44 -2.63
N ARG A 119 24.34 -10.12 -2.85
CA ARG A 119 24.32 -9.10 -1.80
C ARG A 119 22.93 -8.96 -1.18
N ASP A 120 22.88 -8.89 0.15
CA ASP A 120 21.67 -8.68 0.96
C ASP A 120 21.98 -7.64 2.04
N PRO A 121 22.02 -6.35 1.67
CA PRO A 121 22.51 -5.31 2.56
C PRO A 121 21.52 -4.99 3.67
N LEU A 122 20.22 -5.03 3.34
CA LEU A 122 19.12 -4.57 4.17
C LEU A 122 17.94 -5.53 3.96
N PRO A 123 17.94 -6.68 4.65
CA PRO A 123 16.83 -7.64 4.55
C PRO A 123 15.54 -7.05 5.13
N SER A 124 14.41 -7.67 4.78
CA SER A 124 13.11 -7.32 5.34
C SER A 124 13.14 -7.44 6.86
N LYS A 125 12.60 -6.45 7.56
CA LYS A 125 12.62 -6.39 9.03
C LYS A 125 11.41 -5.64 9.56
N VAL A 126 10.93 -6.05 10.74
CA VAL A 126 9.86 -5.36 11.47
C VAL A 126 10.47 -4.68 12.70
N PHE A 127 10.11 -3.42 12.91
CA PHE A 127 10.52 -2.57 14.00
C PHE A 127 9.29 -2.22 14.86
N PRO A 128 9.08 -2.93 15.99
CA PRO A 128 8.01 -2.59 16.92
C PRO A 128 8.40 -1.38 17.78
N ALA A 129 7.41 -0.57 18.16
CA ALA A 129 7.59 0.52 19.10
C ALA A 129 8.07 -0.02 20.46
N ALA A 130 8.97 0.70 21.13
CA ALA A 130 9.49 0.31 22.45
C ALA A 130 8.37 0.32 23.52
N SER A 131 7.46 1.27 23.42
CA SER A 131 6.22 1.33 24.17
C SER A 131 5.17 2.02 23.31
N ALA A 132 3.91 1.81 23.67
CA ALA A 132 2.80 2.56 23.10
C ALA A 132 1.82 2.91 24.21
N GLU A 133 1.29 4.12 24.19
CA GLU A 133 0.21 4.54 25.06
C GLU A 133 -1.09 4.56 24.25
N ALA A 134 -2.14 3.95 24.79
CA ALA A 134 -3.48 4.03 24.22
C ALA A 134 -4.42 4.71 25.21
N GLY A 135 -5.12 5.75 24.78
CA GLY A 135 -6.16 6.40 25.59
C GLY A 135 -7.40 5.51 25.68
N VAL A 136 -7.92 5.30 26.88
CA VAL A 136 -9.12 4.48 27.14
C VAL A 136 -10.22 5.37 27.71
N GLY A 137 -10.82 6.20 26.85
CA GLY A 137 -11.90 7.11 27.23
C GLY A 137 -11.54 7.98 28.44
N SER A 138 -12.47 8.12 29.39
CA SER A 138 -12.26 8.80 30.67
C SER A 138 -11.49 7.97 31.70
N ALA A 139 -11.26 6.68 31.44
CA ALA A 139 -10.59 5.73 32.35
C ALA A 139 -9.03 5.83 32.27
N GLY A 140 -8.50 6.81 31.52
CA GLY A 140 -7.07 7.11 31.50
C GLY A 140 -6.32 6.49 30.32
N LYS A 141 -5.12 6.00 30.57
CA LYS A 141 -4.18 5.52 29.55
C LYS A 141 -3.67 4.12 29.89
N VAL A 142 -3.57 3.28 28.87
CA VAL A 142 -2.97 1.95 28.97
C VAL A 142 -1.63 1.94 28.25
N GLU A 143 -0.59 1.51 28.94
CA GLU A 143 0.73 1.31 28.36
C GLU A 143 0.86 -0.11 27.79
N LEU A 144 1.32 -0.20 26.56
CA LEU A 144 1.56 -1.44 25.84
C LEU A 144 3.06 -1.69 25.75
N SER A 145 3.51 -2.79 26.35
CA SER A 145 4.92 -3.22 26.26
C SER A 145 5.33 -3.55 24.83
N GLN A 146 6.62 -3.37 24.49
CA GLN A 146 7.17 -3.76 23.19
C GLN A 146 6.83 -5.20 22.79
N LYS A 147 6.83 -6.14 23.75
CA LYS A 147 6.53 -7.56 23.49
C LYS A 147 5.09 -7.75 23.03
N LEU A 148 4.15 -7.00 23.61
CA LEU A 148 2.75 -7.00 23.18
C LEU A 148 2.64 -6.36 21.80
N VAL A 149 3.23 -5.17 21.63
CA VAL A 149 3.25 -4.44 20.35
C VAL A 149 3.82 -5.30 19.22
N ALA A 150 4.90 -6.03 19.45
CA ALA A 150 5.52 -6.93 18.47
C ALA A 150 4.62 -8.10 18.04
N ARG A 151 3.68 -8.51 18.89
CA ARG A 151 2.74 -9.61 18.63
C ARG A 151 1.41 -9.15 18.05
N LEU A 152 1.15 -7.84 18.01
CA LEU A 152 -0.07 -7.29 17.45
C LEU A 152 -0.21 -7.70 15.99
N ARG A 153 -1.38 -8.24 15.66
CA ARG A 153 -1.77 -8.56 14.28
C ARG A 153 -2.60 -7.40 13.73
N ALA A 154 -1.91 -6.43 13.15
CA ALA A 154 -2.54 -5.28 12.51
C ALA A 154 -2.54 -5.41 10.99
N ARG A 155 -3.46 -4.68 10.34
CA ARG A 155 -3.39 -4.49 8.88
C ARG A 155 -2.24 -3.54 8.56
N TRP A 156 -1.35 -3.96 7.67
CA TRP A 156 -0.27 -3.13 7.16
C TRP A 156 -0.80 -2.12 6.14
N ARG A 157 -0.22 -0.92 6.16
CA ARG A 157 -0.42 0.10 5.13
C ARG A 157 0.94 0.59 4.61
N SER A 158 1.00 0.93 3.34
CA SER A 158 2.16 1.58 2.74
C SER A 158 2.33 2.98 3.32
N VAL A 159 3.56 3.45 3.38
CA VAL A 159 3.90 4.83 3.75
C VAL A 159 4.50 5.50 2.52
N ASP A 160 4.02 6.67 2.11
CA ASP A 160 4.56 7.45 0.99
C ASP A 160 4.90 8.86 1.49
N TRP A 161 6.14 9.30 1.28
CA TRP A 161 6.58 10.65 1.61
C TRP A 161 6.37 11.56 0.42
N THR A 162 5.53 12.57 0.57
CA THR A 162 5.15 13.50 -0.49
C THR A 162 5.34 14.94 -0.04
N LEU A 163 5.35 15.86 -0.99
CA LEU A 163 5.34 17.28 -0.66
C LEU A 163 4.00 17.62 0.01
N GLY A 164 4.04 18.06 1.28
CA GLY A 164 2.86 18.40 2.06
C GLY A 164 2.03 17.22 2.58
N ALA A 165 2.56 15.98 2.56
CA ALA A 165 1.87 14.78 3.03
C ALA A 165 0.48 14.56 2.38
N LEU A 166 0.32 14.99 1.12
CA LEU A 166 -0.96 14.90 0.42
C LEU A 166 -1.14 13.56 -0.30
N PRO A 167 -2.37 13.03 -0.33
CA PRO A 167 -2.68 11.84 -1.09
C PRO A 167 -2.59 12.08 -2.59
N LYS A 168 -2.25 11.02 -3.35
CA LYS A 168 -2.35 11.03 -4.82
C LYS A 168 -3.81 10.78 -5.20
N GLN A 169 -4.70 11.73 -4.92
CA GLN A 169 -6.11 11.58 -5.24
C GLN A 169 -6.34 11.82 -6.74
N TYR A 170 -6.79 10.79 -7.45
CA TYR A 170 -7.26 10.90 -8.83
C TYR A 170 -8.78 11.03 -8.81
N TRP A 171 -9.31 12.10 -9.40
CA TRP A 171 -10.74 12.47 -9.35
C TRP A 171 -11.72 11.41 -9.91
N TRP A 172 -11.21 10.44 -10.68
CA TRP A 172 -11.99 9.39 -11.35
C TRP A 172 -11.82 8.00 -10.71
N TRP A 173 -11.03 7.87 -9.64
CA TRP A 173 -10.68 6.56 -9.06
C TRP A 173 -11.62 6.21 -7.88
N PRO A 174 -12.41 5.12 -7.97
CA PRO A 174 -13.46 4.82 -6.99
C PRO A 174 -12.97 4.09 -5.72
N PHE A 175 -11.66 3.88 -5.58
CA PHE A 175 -11.09 3.12 -4.46
C PHE A 175 -10.45 4.04 -3.42
N GLU A 176 -10.72 3.74 -2.16
CA GLU A 176 -10.12 4.43 -1.01
C GLU A 176 -8.62 4.12 -0.92
N ASP A 177 -7.78 5.16 -1.00
CA ASP A 177 -6.34 5.02 -0.79
C ASP A 177 -6.04 4.86 0.70
N LYS A 178 -5.49 3.71 1.07
CA LYS A 178 -5.14 3.35 2.46
C LYS A 178 -3.69 3.69 2.79
N THR A 179 -2.97 4.35 1.90
CA THR A 179 -1.58 4.77 2.09
C THR A 179 -1.51 5.85 3.16
N ARG A 180 -0.55 5.72 4.08
CA ARG A 180 -0.19 6.76 5.04
C ARG A 180 0.77 7.74 4.36
N TYR A 181 0.42 9.01 4.36
CA TYR A 181 1.26 10.05 3.75
C TYR A 181 2.03 10.81 4.81
N GLU A 182 3.30 11.03 4.53
CA GLU A 182 4.23 11.76 5.40
C GLU A 182 4.88 12.90 4.63
N ALA A 183 5.42 13.89 5.35
CA ALA A 183 6.06 15.02 4.71
C ALA A 183 7.45 14.61 4.22
N ILE A 184 7.80 14.97 2.98
CA ILE A 184 9.13 14.67 2.43
C ILE A 184 10.29 15.25 3.26
N THR A 185 10.02 16.30 4.05
CA THR A 185 10.95 16.88 5.02
C THR A 185 11.39 15.89 6.11
N ASP A 186 10.54 14.90 6.43
CA ASP A 186 10.85 13.87 7.42
C ASP A 186 11.96 12.92 6.94
N LEU A 187 12.29 12.97 5.64
CA LEU A 187 13.40 12.23 5.04
C LEU A 187 14.74 13.00 5.06
N ALA A 188 14.83 14.19 5.66
CA ALA A 188 16.06 14.98 5.68
C ALA A 188 17.28 14.23 6.27
N GLY A 189 17.05 13.24 7.14
CA GLY A 189 18.09 12.40 7.73
C GLY A 189 18.54 11.22 6.85
N VAL A 190 17.76 10.85 5.82
CA VAL A 190 17.98 9.63 5.03
C VAL A 190 19.33 9.67 4.32
N GLU A 191 19.73 10.80 3.77
CA GLU A 191 21.00 10.94 3.04
C GLU A 191 22.21 10.61 3.92
N LYS A 192 22.08 10.78 5.23
CA LYS A 192 23.14 10.51 6.21
C LYS A 192 23.10 9.08 6.76
N SER A 193 22.06 8.31 6.44
CA SER A 193 21.81 6.97 6.96
C SER A 193 22.82 5.93 6.47
N TYR A 194 22.87 4.78 7.16
CA TYR A 194 23.69 3.64 6.76
C TYR A 194 23.30 3.12 5.36
N ALA A 195 22.00 3.06 5.06
CA ALA A 195 21.47 2.65 3.78
C ALA A 195 21.92 3.57 2.63
N ALA A 196 21.90 4.88 2.83
CA ALA A 196 22.35 5.82 1.81
C ALA A 196 23.88 5.78 1.62
N LYS A 197 24.66 5.90 2.70
CA LYS A 197 26.12 5.99 2.61
C LYS A 197 26.81 4.70 2.23
N GLY A 198 26.43 3.59 2.86
CA GLY A 198 27.09 2.29 2.64
C GLY A 198 26.58 1.58 1.40
N HIS A 199 25.35 1.91 0.98
CA HIS A 199 24.57 1.06 0.10
C HIS A 199 23.81 1.83 -1.00
N LEU A 200 23.98 3.15 -1.09
CA LEU A 200 23.45 4.01 -2.15
C LEU A 200 21.93 3.96 -2.29
N PHE A 201 21.20 3.68 -1.20
CA PHE A 201 19.75 3.77 -1.22
C PHE A 201 19.30 5.23 -1.33
N THR A 202 18.42 5.50 -2.28
CA THR A 202 17.82 6.82 -2.54
C THR A 202 16.30 6.69 -2.58
N TYR A 203 15.60 7.66 -1.99
CA TYR A 203 14.15 7.72 -2.05
C TYR A 203 13.64 8.10 -3.44
N VAL A 204 12.60 7.43 -3.95
CA VAL A 204 12.08 7.65 -5.32
C VAL A 204 10.62 8.12 -5.41
N GLY A 205 9.94 8.42 -4.29
CA GLY A 205 8.65 9.14 -4.28
C GLY A 205 7.41 8.40 -4.83
N GLN A 206 7.54 7.13 -5.22
CA GLN A 206 6.49 6.35 -5.87
C GLN A 206 5.91 5.26 -4.96
N GLY A 207 5.21 5.61 -3.88
CA GLY A 207 4.63 4.61 -2.99
C GLY A 207 5.60 4.14 -1.91
N GLY A 208 6.51 5.03 -1.48
CA GLY A 208 7.39 4.78 -0.35
C GLY A 208 8.69 4.04 -0.65
N TYR A 209 9.06 3.85 -1.92
CA TYR A 209 10.22 3.03 -2.25
C TYR A 209 11.55 3.77 -2.08
N PHE A 210 12.53 3.02 -1.62
CA PHE A 210 13.94 3.35 -1.70
C PHE A 210 14.61 2.41 -2.69
N PHE A 211 15.47 2.95 -3.54
CA PHE A 211 16.17 2.20 -4.58
C PHE A 211 17.67 2.30 -4.38
N SER A 212 18.36 1.17 -4.51
CA SER A 212 19.82 1.08 -4.51
C SER A 212 20.26 0.50 -5.86
N PRO A 213 21.07 1.22 -6.66
CA PRO A 213 21.65 0.65 -7.86
C PRO A 213 22.66 -0.44 -7.48
N TYR A 214 22.65 -1.55 -8.21
CA TYR A 214 23.71 -2.53 -8.10
C TYR A 214 24.96 -2.04 -8.84
N HIS A 215 26.04 -1.80 -8.10
CA HIS A 215 27.39 -1.69 -8.66
C HIS A 215 28.09 -3.05 -8.54
N SER A 216 28.39 -3.68 -9.67
CA SER A 216 29.25 -4.88 -9.68
C SER A 216 30.68 -4.51 -9.28
N SER A 217 31.35 -5.40 -8.55
CA SER A 217 32.80 -5.42 -8.47
C SER A 217 33.41 -5.60 -9.87
N VAL A 218 34.66 -5.18 -10.07
CA VAL A 218 35.36 -5.32 -11.37
C VAL A 218 35.32 -6.76 -11.90
N SER A 219 35.40 -7.76 -11.02
CA SER A 219 35.32 -9.19 -11.39
C SER A 219 33.94 -9.61 -11.93
N SER A 220 32.85 -9.13 -11.35
CA SER A 220 31.50 -9.45 -11.84
C SER A 220 31.14 -8.68 -13.12
N SER A 221 31.78 -7.53 -13.35
CA SER A 221 31.74 -6.84 -14.65
C SER A 221 32.51 -7.61 -15.74
N LEU A 222 33.63 -8.28 -15.40
CA LEU A 222 34.38 -9.13 -16.32
C LEU A 222 33.55 -10.35 -16.79
N PHE A 223 32.85 -11.02 -15.87
CA PHE A 223 31.94 -12.12 -16.21
C PHE A 223 30.78 -11.68 -17.12
N LYS A 224 30.24 -10.46 -16.93
CA LYS A 224 29.22 -9.88 -17.83
C LYS A 224 29.78 -9.63 -19.23
N TYR A 225 31.02 -9.15 -19.34
CA TYR A 225 31.67 -8.93 -20.64
C TYR A 225 31.81 -10.25 -21.40
N PHE A 226 32.29 -11.32 -20.76
CA PHE A 226 32.40 -12.63 -21.41
C PHE A 226 31.03 -13.28 -21.72
N GLY A 227 30.03 -13.09 -20.86
CA GLY A 227 28.67 -13.62 -21.09
C GLY A 227 27.91 -12.92 -22.23
N GLN A 228 28.08 -11.60 -22.41
CA GLN A 228 27.41 -10.85 -23.48
C GLN A 228 27.83 -11.24 -24.90
N TYR A 229 29.01 -11.82 -25.09
CA TYR A 229 29.44 -12.31 -26.40
C TYR A 229 28.84 -13.67 -26.80
N VAL A 230 28.15 -14.36 -25.87
CA VAL A 230 27.60 -15.70 -26.11
C VAL A 230 26.09 -15.68 -26.37
N THR A 231 25.37 -14.62 -25.97
CA THR A 231 23.92 -14.52 -26.15
C THR A 231 23.48 -13.08 -26.43
N SER A 232 22.90 -12.85 -27.62
CA SER A 232 22.40 -11.54 -28.07
C SER A 232 21.00 -11.19 -27.54
N GLU A 233 20.60 -11.73 -26.39
CA GLU A 233 19.30 -11.42 -25.78
C GLU A 233 19.44 -10.28 -24.78
N PHE A 234 19.11 -9.06 -25.21
CA PHE A 234 18.95 -7.93 -24.31
C PHE A 234 17.74 -8.17 -23.41
N GLY A 235 17.98 -8.76 -22.24
CA GLY A 235 16.96 -9.01 -21.22
C GLY A 235 16.18 -7.76 -20.84
N THR A 236 14.86 -7.89 -20.78
CA THR A 236 13.93 -6.84 -20.36
C THR A 236 14.32 -6.32 -18.97
N PRO A 237 14.50 -5.01 -18.74
CA PRO A 237 14.77 -4.49 -17.40
C PRO A 237 13.58 -4.78 -16.48
N CYS A 238 13.82 -4.97 -15.18
CA CYS A 238 12.72 -4.93 -14.23
C CYS A 238 12.05 -3.57 -14.37
N ARG A 239 10.82 -3.54 -14.88
CA ARG A 239 10.01 -2.32 -14.80
C ARG A 239 9.85 -1.98 -13.33
N THR A 240 9.95 -0.70 -12.99
CA THR A 240 9.48 -0.23 -11.68
C THR A 240 8.07 -0.78 -11.49
N ARG A 241 7.74 -1.33 -10.31
CA ARG A 241 6.37 -1.73 -9.99
C ARG A 241 5.51 -0.47 -10.03
N ARG A 242 5.03 -0.08 -11.21
CA ARG A 242 3.73 0.57 -11.30
C ARG A 242 2.78 -0.49 -10.77
N LYS A 243 2.17 -0.26 -9.61
CA LYS A 243 0.86 -0.88 -9.33
C LYS A 243 0.07 -0.70 -10.63
N SER A 244 -0.22 -1.80 -11.29
CA SER A 244 -0.84 -1.84 -12.60
C SER A 244 -2.08 -0.96 -12.58
N VAL A 245 -1.97 0.22 -13.19
CA VAL A 245 -3.14 0.97 -13.65
C VAL A 245 -3.48 0.32 -14.97
N PRO A 246 -4.55 -0.49 -15.08
CA PRO A 246 -5.05 -0.84 -16.39
C PRO A 246 -5.44 0.48 -17.07
N LEU A 247 -4.75 0.82 -18.15
CA LEU A 247 -5.27 1.77 -19.12
C LEU A 247 -6.52 1.10 -19.69
N ALA A 248 -7.68 1.41 -19.11
CA ALA A 248 -8.94 1.21 -19.80
C ALA A 248 -8.95 2.18 -20.98
N VAL A 249 -8.47 1.71 -22.13
CA VAL A 249 -8.70 2.36 -23.41
C VAL A 249 -10.18 2.16 -23.72
N PHE A 250 -11.02 3.10 -23.31
CA PHE A 250 -12.38 3.15 -23.81
C PHE A 250 -12.34 3.65 -25.26
N PRO A 251 -12.97 2.95 -26.22
CA PRO A 251 -13.10 3.47 -27.57
C PRO A 251 -13.90 4.77 -27.50
N THR A 252 -13.35 5.85 -28.06
CA THR A 252 -14.07 7.11 -28.26
C THR A 252 -15.33 6.83 -29.06
N ARG A 253 -16.48 6.83 -28.39
CA ARG A 253 -17.77 6.80 -29.07
C ARG A 253 -17.94 8.16 -29.74
N ARG A 254 -17.79 8.16 -31.07
CA ARG A 254 -17.99 9.31 -31.95
C ARG A 254 -19.43 9.80 -31.73
N ILE A 255 -19.61 10.91 -31.00
CA ILE A 255 -20.89 11.59 -30.90
C ILE A 255 -21.11 12.28 -32.25
N SER A 256 -21.89 11.64 -33.11
CA SER A 256 -22.48 12.28 -34.28
C SER A 256 -23.45 13.36 -33.80
N ARG A 257 -23.15 14.62 -34.15
CA ARG A 257 -24.04 15.78 -34.00
C ARG A 257 -25.44 15.49 -34.57
N PRO A 258 -26.54 15.90 -33.91
CA PRO A 258 -27.81 16.04 -34.60
C PRO A 258 -27.81 17.35 -35.39
N ALA A 259 -28.29 17.25 -36.63
CA ALA A 259 -28.46 18.36 -37.55
C ALA A 259 -29.58 19.30 -37.08
N SER A 260 -29.33 20.60 -37.28
CA SER A 260 -30.27 21.69 -37.18
C SER A 260 -31.45 21.51 -38.13
N ARG A 261 -32.68 21.77 -37.66
CA ARG A 261 -33.76 22.24 -38.54
C ARG A 261 -34.61 23.29 -37.82
N ALA A 262 -34.82 24.38 -38.54
CA ALA A 262 -35.43 25.64 -38.13
C ALA A 262 -36.98 25.59 -38.18
N PRO A 263 -37.69 26.69 -37.85
CA PRO A 263 -38.98 26.68 -37.16
C PRO A 263 -40.20 26.91 -38.07
N THR A 264 -41.39 26.65 -37.53
CA THR A 264 -42.66 27.20 -38.01
C THR A 264 -43.58 27.43 -36.81
N GLY A 265 -44.03 28.67 -36.62
CA GLY A 265 -44.96 29.06 -35.57
C GLY A 265 -46.43 28.97 -35.98
N LEU A 266 -47.34 29.14 -35.01
CA LEU A 266 -48.39 30.17 -35.01
C LEU A 266 -49.23 30.13 -33.73
N ALA A 267 -49.53 31.32 -33.20
CA ALA A 267 -50.78 31.80 -32.57
C ALA A 267 -51.29 31.11 -31.27
N SER A 268 -51.26 31.81 -30.12
CA SER A 268 -52.36 32.66 -29.56
C SER A 268 -53.14 31.88 -28.47
N THR A 269 -53.55 32.36 -27.30
CA THR A 269 -54.14 33.66 -26.92
C THR A 269 -54.31 33.72 -25.38
N THR A 270 -54.31 34.93 -24.79
CA THR A 270 -55.05 35.36 -23.55
C THR A 270 -54.61 34.80 -22.17
N ARG A 271 -54.63 35.51 -21.02
CA ARG A 271 -55.09 36.84 -20.57
C ARG A 271 -54.53 37.09 -19.12
N ARG A 272 -54.29 38.37 -18.77
CA ARG A 272 -54.31 39.08 -17.45
C ARG A 272 -54.51 38.26 -16.14
N ARG A 273 -53.93 38.60 -14.97
CA ARG A 273 -53.98 39.88 -14.22
C ARG A 273 -53.13 39.79 -12.92
N THR A 274 -52.54 40.93 -12.51
CA THR A 274 -52.23 41.48 -11.14
C THR A 274 -52.58 40.64 -9.88
N THR A 275 -51.80 40.57 -8.79
CA THR A 275 -51.47 41.60 -7.76
C THR A 275 -50.48 41.00 -6.72
N SER A 276 -49.39 41.70 -6.32
CA SER A 276 -49.12 42.37 -5.01
C SER A 276 -48.58 41.54 -3.82
N SER A 277 -47.58 42.15 -3.13
CA SER A 277 -47.22 42.02 -1.69
C SER A 277 -46.44 40.77 -1.26
N ALA A 278 -45.48 40.78 -0.32
CA ALA A 278 -44.72 41.79 0.44
C ALA A 278 -43.73 41.03 1.36
N CYS A 279 -42.72 41.74 1.90
CA CYS A 279 -41.82 41.39 3.02
C CYS A 279 -40.85 40.20 2.82
N SER A 280 -39.57 40.24 3.24
CA SER A 280 -38.99 40.93 4.40
C SER A 280 -37.52 41.30 4.15
N THR A 281 -37.14 42.49 4.59
CA THR A 281 -35.78 43.03 4.64
C THR A 281 -35.24 42.90 6.06
N LEU A 282 -34.03 42.37 6.24
CA LEU A 282 -33.24 42.54 7.48
C LEU A 282 -31.85 43.09 7.10
N GLY A 283 -31.72 44.41 7.16
CA GLY A 283 -30.47 45.07 7.59
C GLY A 283 -30.51 45.21 9.11
N GLY A 284 -29.45 45.51 9.84
CA GLY A 284 -28.10 45.92 9.50
C GLY A 284 -27.30 46.02 10.79
N THR A 285 -26.01 46.24 10.63
CA THR A 285 -24.91 46.28 11.61
C THR A 285 -24.87 47.61 12.43
N PRO A 286 -23.76 48.03 13.06
CA PRO A 286 -23.48 47.93 14.50
C PRO A 286 -23.23 49.31 15.17
N ARG A 287 -23.03 49.37 16.50
CA ARG A 287 -22.01 50.26 17.13
C ARG A 287 -21.89 50.11 18.66
N SER A 288 -20.63 49.94 19.06
CA SER A 288 -19.90 50.55 20.19
C SER A 288 -20.65 51.05 21.43
N THR A 289 -20.22 50.53 22.57
CA THR A 289 -19.58 51.29 23.65
C THR A 289 -18.43 50.46 24.21
#